data_AF-A0A426CIY9-F1
#
_entry.id   AF-A0A426CIY9-F1
#
_cell.length_a   1.000
_cell.length_b   1.000
_cell.length_c   1.000
_cell.angle_alpha   90.00
_cell.angle_beta   90.00
_cell.angle_gamma   90.00
#
_symmetry.space_group_name_H-M   'P 1'
#
loop_
_entity.id
_entity.type
_entity.pdbx_description
1 polymer ?
#
loop_
_entity_poly.entity_id
_entity_poly.type
_entity_poly.pdbx_seq_one_letter_code
_entity_poly.pdbx_strand_id
1 'polypeptide(L)'
;MQTSTYVDTGILLKIYATESNSREADEIVLRTAPPLPLTHIQELEIRNAIRLKHSRGELSETEMNTALANFQDDIDAGRYERPAYDLPAVFRRAETLSKAHTVATKCRSLDILHVAAALVIGSREFASFDERQRAVARKSGLTILPHRLPKTIAR
;
A
#
# COMPACT_ATOMS: atom_id res chain seq x y z
N MET A 1 2.18 3.40 -22.58
CA MET A 1 2.76 3.71 -21.26
C MET A 1 2.21 2.70 -20.28
N GLN A 2 3.08 1.88 -19.68
CA GLN A 2 2.67 0.91 -18.67
C GLN A 2 2.03 1.70 -17.52
N THR A 3 0.79 1.37 -17.17
CA THR A 3 0.08 2.00 -16.07
C THR A 3 0.54 1.37 -14.77
N SER A 4 1.34 2.09 -13.97
CA SER A 4 1.76 1.59 -12.66
C SER A 4 0.58 1.62 -11.68
N THR A 5 0.36 0.50 -11.00
CA THR A 5 -0.60 0.39 -9.91
C THR A 5 0.11 0.62 -8.59
N TYR A 6 -0.34 1.59 -7.81
CA TYR A 6 0.11 1.76 -6.43
C TYR A 6 -0.63 0.76 -5.55
N VAL A 7 0.09 -0.12 -4.85
CA VAL A 7 -0.51 -1.11 -3.95
C VAL A 7 -0.26 -0.70 -2.51
N ASP A 8 -1.34 -0.48 -1.77
CA ASP A 8 -1.31 -0.17 -0.35
C ASP A 8 -0.64 -1.27 0.48
N THR A 9 -0.01 -0.87 1.58
CA THR A 9 0.79 -1.75 2.45
C THR A 9 -0.07 -2.78 3.15
N GLY A 10 -1.35 -2.51 3.42
CA GLY A 10 -2.29 -3.48 3.97
C GLY A 10 -2.54 -4.68 3.03
N ILE A 11 -2.34 -4.51 1.72
CA ILE A 11 -2.34 -5.60 0.75
C ILE A 11 -0.96 -6.27 0.72
N LEU A 12 0.11 -5.50 0.57
CA LEU A 12 1.47 -6.04 0.44
C LEU A 12 1.92 -6.84 1.66
N LEU A 13 1.50 -6.43 2.87
CA LEU A 13 1.84 -7.12 4.11
C LEU A 13 1.33 -8.56 4.15
N LYS A 14 0.21 -8.85 3.48
CA LYS A 14 -0.39 -10.19 3.44
C LYS A 14 0.47 -11.22 2.69
N ILE A 15 1.41 -10.75 1.86
CA ILE A 15 2.39 -11.59 1.17
C ILE A 15 3.44 -12.13 2.16
N TYR A 16 3.81 -11.31 3.16
CA TYR A 16 4.95 -11.61 4.05
C TYR A 16 4.53 -12.11 5.44
N ALA A 17 3.36 -11.70 5.91
CA ALA A 17 2.78 -12.17 7.16
C ALA A 17 1.42 -12.79 6.81
N THR A 18 1.35 -14.12 6.82
CA THR A 18 0.15 -14.88 6.47
C THR A 18 -1.04 -14.41 7.33
N GLU A 19 -2.00 -13.74 6.70
CA GLU A 19 -3.21 -13.25 7.33
C GLU A 19 -4.45 -13.78 6.60
N SER A 20 -5.63 -13.61 7.22
CA SER A 20 -6.91 -13.75 6.53
C SER A 20 -7.00 -12.80 5.32
N ASN A 21 -7.68 -13.24 4.25
CA ASN A 21 -7.80 -12.57 2.93
C ASN A 21 -6.52 -12.59 2.05
N SER A 22 -5.68 -13.61 2.21
CA SER A 22 -4.49 -13.82 1.35
C SER A 22 -4.85 -13.96 -0.13
N ARG A 23 -5.91 -14.72 -0.46
CA ARG A 23 -6.28 -14.99 -1.86
C ARG A 23 -6.60 -13.73 -2.67
N GLU A 24 -7.40 -12.82 -2.11
CA GLU A 24 -7.75 -11.58 -2.82
C GLU A 24 -6.56 -10.63 -2.94
N ALA A 25 -5.64 -10.65 -1.97
CA ALA A 25 -4.38 -9.91 -2.07
C ALA A 25 -3.47 -10.50 -3.17
N ASP A 26 -3.35 -11.82 -3.21
CA ASP A 26 -2.59 -12.56 -4.23
C ASP A 26 -3.13 -12.25 -5.63
N GLU A 27 -4.45 -12.29 -5.83
CA GLU A 27 -5.08 -11.94 -7.12
C GLU A 27 -4.78 -10.51 -7.58
N ILE A 28 -4.70 -9.56 -6.64
CA ILE A 28 -4.34 -8.18 -6.95
C ILE A 28 -2.89 -8.11 -7.39
N VAL A 29 -1.98 -8.68 -6.59
CA VAL A 29 -0.54 -8.66 -6.83
C VAL A 29 -0.20 -9.36 -8.15
N LEU A 30 -0.80 -10.52 -8.42
CA LEU A 30 -0.65 -11.27 -9.67
C LEU A 30 -1.14 -10.46 -10.88
N ARG A 31 -2.23 -9.71 -10.74
CA ARG A 31 -2.76 -8.86 -11.82
C ARG A 31 -1.88 -7.64 -12.11
N THR A 32 -1.21 -7.11 -11.09
CA THR A 32 -0.47 -5.84 -11.20
C THR A 32 0.91 -5.91 -11.84
N ALA A 33 1.35 -7.10 -12.31
CA ALA A 33 2.58 -7.37 -13.08
C ALA A 33 3.85 -6.62 -12.58
N PRO A 34 4.82 -7.30 -11.96
CA PRO A 34 6.06 -6.66 -11.52
C PRO A 34 6.81 -5.90 -12.64
N PRO A 35 7.58 -4.85 -12.29
CA PRO A 35 7.84 -4.40 -10.92
C PRO A 35 6.73 -3.50 -10.35
N LEU A 36 6.39 -3.69 -9.07
CA LEU A 36 5.50 -2.81 -8.33
C LEU A 36 6.23 -1.57 -7.80
N PRO A 37 5.62 -0.38 -7.80
CA PRO A 37 6.22 0.77 -7.14
C PRO A 37 6.42 0.53 -5.64
N LEU A 38 7.63 0.80 -5.17
CA LEU A 38 8.00 0.81 -3.76
C LEU A 38 8.52 2.19 -3.36
N THR A 39 7.62 3.00 -2.83
CA THR A 39 7.92 4.32 -2.29
C THR A 39 8.53 4.24 -0.89
N HIS A 40 9.14 5.34 -0.44
CA HIS A 40 9.68 5.47 0.92
C HIS A 40 8.62 5.19 2.00
N ILE A 41 7.35 5.52 1.73
CA ILE A 41 6.25 5.29 2.67
C ILE A 41 5.92 3.80 2.76
N GLN A 42 5.79 3.12 1.63
CA GLN A 42 5.52 1.68 1.60
C GLN A 42 6.64 0.88 2.26
N GLU A 43 7.90 1.18 1.93
CA GLU A 43 9.05 0.44 2.47
C GLU A 43 9.15 0.60 3.99
N LEU A 44 8.96 1.81 4.52
CA LEU A 44 8.94 2.06 5.96
C LEU A 44 7.80 1.29 6.64
N GLU A 45 6.58 1.39 6.10
CA GLU A 45 5.40 0.83 6.74
C GLU A 45 5.39 -0.70 6.72
N ILE A 46 5.80 -1.35 5.63
CA ILE A 46 5.91 -2.82 5.59
C ILE A 46 6.85 -3.32 6.68
N ARG A 47 8.06 -2.76 6.74
CA ARG A 47 9.07 -3.18 7.73
C ARG A 47 8.58 -2.91 9.16
N ASN A 48 7.95 -1.76 9.39
CA ASN A 48 7.41 -1.42 10.69
C ASN A 48 6.22 -2.30 11.10
N ALA A 49 5.31 -2.61 10.17
CA ALA A 49 4.16 -3.47 10.42
C ALA A 49 4.59 -4.91 10.78
N ILE A 50 5.59 -5.46 10.09
CA ILE A 50 6.15 -6.78 10.44
C ILE A 50 6.70 -6.78 11.87
N ARG A 51 7.44 -5.73 12.29
CA ARG A 51 7.94 -5.60 13.68
C ARG A 51 6.80 -5.47 14.69
N LEU A 52 5.78 -4.70 14.34
CA LEU A 52 4.65 -4.47 15.23
C LEU A 52 3.84 -5.76 15.46
N LYS A 53 3.72 -6.62 14.46
CA LYS A 53 3.12 -7.95 14.60
C LYS A 53 3.86 -8.81 15.62
N HIS A 54 5.19 -8.84 15.55
CA HIS A 54 5.99 -9.52 16.58
C HIS A 54 5.78 -8.91 17.96
N SER A 55 5.81 -7.57 18.08
CA SER A 55 5.56 -6.87 19.34
C SER A 55 4.17 -7.16 19.93
N ARG A 56 3.20 -7.57 19.12
CA ARG A 56 1.84 -7.95 19.54
C ARG A 56 1.69 -9.45 19.81
N GLY A 57 2.74 -10.24 19.63
CA GLY A 57 2.70 -11.70 19.75
C GLY A 57 2.01 -12.42 18.58
N GLU A 58 1.78 -11.72 17.46
CA GLU A 58 1.18 -12.30 16.24
C GLU A 58 2.21 -13.06 15.40
N LEU A 59 3.50 -12.77 15.57
CA LEU A 59 4.62 -13.47 14.97
C LEU A 59 5.67 -13.79 16.03
N SER A 60 6.26 -14.98 15.97
CA SER A 60 7.52 -15.27 16.64
C SER A 60 8.66 -14.43 16.07
N GLU A 61 9.78 -14.33 16.79
CA GLU A 61 10.97 -13.64 16.32
C GLU A 61 11.52 -14.28 15.02
N THR A 62 11.44 -15.61 14.90
CA THR A 62 11.87 -16.34 13.70
C THR A 62 10.99 -16.01 12.50
N GLU A 63 9.66 -15.99 12.68
CA GLU A 63 8.72 -15.60 11.61
C GLU A 63 8.90 -14.14 11.19
N MET A 64 9.11 -13.23 12.14
CA MET A 64 9.41 -11.83 11.86
C MET A 64 10.67 -11.68 11.00
N ASN A 65 11.77 -12.33 11.39
CA ASN A 65 13.04 -12.29 10.66
C ASN A 65 12.90 -12.88 9.25
N THR A 66 12.13 -13.97 9.12
CA THR A 66 11.83 -14.60 7.84
C THR A 66 11.02 -13.67 6.93
N ALA A 67 9.99 -13.01 7.44
CA ALA A 67 9.16 -12.08 6.69
C ALA A 67 9.97 -10.87 6.17
N LEU A 68 10.91 -10.35 6.98
CA LEU A 68 11.79 -9.26 6.57
C LEU A 68 12.80 -9.69 5.51
N ALA A 69 13.35 -10.89 5.64
CA ALA A 69 14.26 -11.47 4.66
C ALA A 69 13.53 -11.67 3.33
N ASN A 70 12.33 -12.28 3.34
CA ASN A 70 11.52 -12.46 2.13
C ASN A 70 11.18 -11.13 1.43
N PHE A 71 10.87 -10.08 2.20
CA PHE A 71 10.64 -8.76 1.62
C PHE A 71 11.91 -8.19 0.98
N GLN A 72 13.07 -8.40 1.60
CA GLN A 72 14.36 -7.99 1.03
C GLN A 72 14.70 -8.79 -0.23
N ASP A 73 14.51 -10.10 -0.22
CA ASP A 73 14.74 -10.98 -1.36
C ASP A 73 13.87 -10.58 -2.57
N ASP A 74 12.61 -10.18 -2.33
CA ASP A 74 11.71 -9.69 -3.38
C ASP A 74 12.16 -8.35 -3.97
N ILE A 75 12.75 -7.45 -3.17
CA ILE A 75 13.38 -6.23 -3.65
C ILE A 75 14.59 -6.57 -4.53
N ASP A 76 15.46 -7.47 -4.06
CA ASP A 76 16.69 -7.85 -4.75
C ASP A 76 16.40 -8.65 -6.03
N ALA A 77 15.29 -9.39 -6.07
CA ALA A 77 14.77 -10.08 -7.25
C ALA A 77 14.05 -9.15 -8.25
N GLY A 78 13.95 -7.85 -7.96
CA GLY A 78 13.33 -6.87 -8.86
C GLY A 78 11.80 -6.95 -8.93
N ARG A 79 11.13 -7.53 -7.92
CA ARG A 79 9.65 -7.48 -7.83
C ARG A 79 9.12 -6.08 -7.55
N TYR A 80 9.99 -5.23 -7.00
CA TYR A 80 9.71 -3.83 -6.72
C TYR A 80 10.64 -2.90 -7.50
N GLU A 81 10.11 -1.77 -7.93
CA GLU A 81 10.87 -0.65 -8.47
C GLU A 81 10.78 0.52 -7.49
N ARG A 82 11.91 1.11 -7.13
CA ARG A 82 11.95 2.36 -6.34
C ARG A 82 11.90 3.54 -7.33
N PRO A 83 10.75 4.20 -7.51
CA PRO A 83 10.67 5.30 -8.45
C PRO A 83 11.53 6.48 -7.99
N ALA A 84 12.08 7.25 -8.94
CA ALA A 84 12.67 8.55 -8.65
C ALA A 84 11.54 9.60 -8.57
N TYR A 85 11.33 10.21 -7.40
CA TYR A 85 10.28 11.22 -7.19
C TYR A 85 10.63 12.23 -6.08
N ASP A 86 9.96 13.38 -6.08
CA ASP A 86 10.09 14.42 -5.05
C ASP A 86 9.30 14.03 -3.79
N LEU A 87 9.98 13.49 -2.77
CA LEU A 87 9.35 13.13 -1.50
C LEU A 87 8.67 14.33 -0.81
N PRO A 88 9.30 15.52 -0.70
CA PRO A 88 8.59 16.72 -0.28
C PRO A 88 7.30 17.04 -1.06
N ALA A 89 7.22 16.74 -2.36
CA ALA A 89 5.96 16.91 -3.11
C ALA A 89 4.83 16.01 -2.60
N VAL A 90 5.15 14.82 -2.08
CA VAL A 90 4.17 13.92 -1.47
C VAL A 90 3.52 14.57 -0.26
N PHE A 91 4.30 15.18 0.63
CA PHE A 91 3.75 15.86 1.81
C PHE A 91 2.92 17.10 1.44
N ARG A 92 3.37 17.91 0.47
CA ARG A 92 2.58 19.05 -0.04
C ARG A 92 1.26 18.59 -0.65
N ARG A 93 1.29 17.50 -1.43
CA ARG A 93 0.09 16.91 -2.02
C ARG A 93 -0.83 16.34 -0.95
N ALA A 94 -0.30 15.65 0.06
CA ALA A 94 -1.06 15.09 1.17
C ALA A 94 -1.83 16.18 1.95
N GLU A 95 -1.21 17.32 2.20
CA GLU A 95 -1.89 18.46 2.85
C GLU A 95 -3.06 18.98 2.00
N THR A 96 -2.87 19.06 0.68
CA THR A 96 -3.92 19.45 -0.27
C THR A 96 -5.10 18.45 -0.25
N LEU A 97 -4.79 17.15 -0.27
CA LEU A 97 -5.81 16.10 -0.19
C LEU A 97 -6.54 16.11 1.16
N SER A 98 -5.80 16.33 2.25
CA SER A 98 -6.36 16.38 3.60
C SER A 98 -7.39 17.50 3.71
N LYS A 99 -7.00 18.73 3.31
CA LYS A 99 -7.88 19.90 3.27
C LYS A 99 -9.14 19.64 2.44
N ALA A 100 -9.01 18.94 1.32
CA ALA A 100 -10.12 18.71 0.40
C ALA A 100 -11.07 17.57 0.83
N HIS A 101 -10.57 16.55 1.55
CA HIS A 101 -11.28 15.27 1.67
C HIS A 101 -11.40 14.70 3.07
N THR A 102 -10.56 15.10 4.04
CA THR A 102 -10.53 14.45 5.37
C THR A 102 -11.84 14.60 6.13
N VAL A 103 -12.50 15.76 6.08
CA VAL A 103 -13.78 15.98 6.77
C VAL A 103 -14.84 14.96 6.34
N ALA A 104 -14.90 14.63 5.05
CA ALA A 104 -15.89 13.70 4.51
C ALA A 104 -15.47 12.22 4.64
N THR A 105 -14.17 11.94 4.62
CA THR A 105 -13.64 10.56 4.51
C THR A 105 -13.12 10.00 5.82
N LYS A 106 -12.77 10.86 6.79
CA LYS A 106 -12.11 10.49 8.05
C LYS A 106 -10.78 9.74 7.83
N CYS A 107 -10.16 9.90 6.66
CA CYS A 107 -8.93 9.23 6.26
C CYS A 107 -7.75 9.73 7.13
N ARG A 108 -6.88 8.82 7.59
CA ARG A 108 -5.76 9.20 8.46
C ARG A 108 -4.61 9.77 7.64
N SER A 109 -3.73 10.53 8.27
CA SER A 109 -2.62 11.21 7.60
C SER A 109 -1.72 10.25 6.81
N LEU A 110 -1.41 9.07 7.36
CA LEU A 110 -0.59 8.07 6.68
C LEU A 110 -1.30 7.48 5.44
N ASP A 111 -2.60 7.19 5.55
CA ASP A 111 -3.41 6.74 4.43
C ASP A 111 -3.44 7.79 3.30
N ILE A 112 -3.53 9.08 3.67
CA ILE A 112 -3.48 10.20 2.72
C ILE A 112 -2.11 10.30 2.05
N LEU A 113 -1.01 10.04 2.78
CA LEU A 113 0.34 10.02 2.24
C LEU A 113 0.51 8.96 1.15
N HIS A 114 -0.10 7.79 1.28
CA HIS A 114 -0.13 6.78 0.21
C HIS A 114 -0.82 7.30 -1.06
N VAL A 115 -2.00 7.90 -0.92
CA VAL A 115 -2.72 8.46 -2.08
C VAL A 115 -1.91 9.58 -2.72
N ALA A 116 -1.30 10.44 -1.92
CA ALA A 116 -0.42 11.48 -2.41
C ALA A 116 0.81 10.93 -3.14
N ALA A 117 1.43 9.86 -2.61
CA ALA A 117 2.57 9.21 -3.22
C ALA A 117 2.20 8.61 -4.58
N ALA A 118 1.07 7.90 -4.66
CA ALA A 118 0.53 7.36 -5.90
C ALA A 118 0.36 8.44 -6.99
N LEU A 119 -0.19 9.60 -6.63
CA LEU A 119 -0.35 10.73 -7.55
C LEU A 119 1.00 11.34 -7.98
N VAL A 120 1.97 11.46 -7.06
CA VAL A 120 3.28 12.06 -7.34
C VAL A 120 4.11 11.17 -8.26
N ILE A 121 4.06 9.85 -8.09
CA ILE A 121 4.76 8.91 -8.97
C ILE A 121 4.00 8.65 -10.29
N GLY A 122 2.82 9.25 -10.48
CA GLY A 122 2.05 9.14 -11.71
C GLY A 122 1.24 7.85 -11.88
N SER A 123 1.01 7.11 -10.79
CA SER A 123 0.15 5.92 -10.83
C SER A 123 -1.28 6.30 -11.24
N ARG A 124 -1.91 5.44 -12.04
CA ARG A 124 -3.32 5.61 -12.47
C ARG A 124 -4.29 4.77 -11.67
N GLU A 125 -3.77 3.73 -11.04
CA GLU A 125 -4.52 2.78 -10.25
C GLU A 125 -4.02 2.77 -8.80
N PHE A 126 -4.94 2.56 -7.88
CA PHE A 126 -4.68 2.48 -6.45
C PHE A 126 -5.39 1.25 -5.88
N ALA A 127 -4.60 0.27 -5.42
CA ALA A 127 -5.10 -0.94 -4.81
C ALA A 127 -5.08 -0.80 -3.29
N SER A 128 -6.23 -0.98 -2.64
CA SER A 128 -6.35 -0.95 -1.18
C SER A 128 -7.62 -1.66 -0.73
N PHE A 129 -7.60 -2.16 0.50
CA PHE A 129 -8.77 -2.69 1.18
C PHE A 129 -9.41 -1.69 2.17
N ASP A 130 -8.76 -0.57 2.47
CA ASP A 130 -9.29 0.45 3.39
C ASP A 130 -10.27 1.40 2.68
N GLU A 131 -11.52 1.44 3.14
CA GLU A 131 -12.58 2.23 2.51
C GLU A 131 -12.30 3.74 2.52
N ARG A 132 -11.64 4.25 3.56
CA ARG A 132 -11.38 5.69 3.72
C ARG A 132 -10.28 6.12 2.75
N GLN A 133 -9.21 5.35 2.66
CA GLN A 133 -8.11 5.55 1.71
C GLN A 133 -8.62 5.44 0.27
N ARG A 134 -9.45 4.42 -0.03
CA ARG A 134 -10.12 4.26 -1.34
C ARG A 134 -11.01 5.45 -1.68
N ALA A 135 -11.70 6.04 -0.70
CA ALA A 135 -12.54 7.21 -0.92
C ALA A 135 -11.73 8.46 -1.30
N VAL A 136 -10.59 8.70 -0.64
CA VAL A 136 -9.66 9.79 -1.01
C VAL A 136 -9.05 9.56 -2.39
N ALA A 137 -8.56 8.34 -2.67
CA ALA A 137 -7.99 7.99 -3.96
C ALA A 137 -8.99 8.19 -5.11
N ARG A 138 -10.25 7.75 -4.94
CA ARG A 138 -11.31 7.93 -5.94
C ARG A 138 -11.63 9.40 -6.18
N LYS A 139 -11.77 10.19 -5.10
CA LYS A 139 -11.99 11.66 -5.20
C LYS A 139 -10.81 12.39 -5.86
N SER A 140 -9.63 11.77 -5.87
CA SER A 140 -8.42 12.29 -6.50
C SER A 140 -8.20 11.82 -7.94
N GLY A 141 -9.15 11.08 -8.52
CA GLY A 141 -9.10 10.63 -9.92
C GLY A 141 -8.37 9.30 -10.15
N LEU A 142 -8.02 8.55 -9.10
CA LEU A 142 -7.40 7.23 -9.23
C LEU A 142 -8.45 6.13 -9.47
N THR A 143 -8.13 5.18 -10.34
CA THR A 143 -8.92 3.96 -10.50
C THR A 143 -8.65 3.03 -9.33
N ILE A 144 -9.71 2.52 -8.69
CA ILE A 144 -9.58 1.75 -7.45
C ILE A 144 -9.60 0.25 -7.71
N LEU A 145 -8.65 -0.46 -7.11
CA LEU A 145 -8.56 -1.92 -7.13
C LEU A 145 -8.68 -2.53 -5.72
N PRO A 146 -9.40 -3.66 -5.55
CA PRO A 146 -10.39 -4.17 -6.49
C PRO A 146 -11.52 -3.13 -6.68
N HIS A 147 -12.28 -3.19 -7.77
CA HIS A 147 -13.34 -2.21 -8.03
C HIS A 147 -14.42 -2.22 -6.92
N ARG A 148 -14.72 -3.39 -6.37
CA ARG A 148 -15.57 -3.59 -5.19
C ARG A 148 -14.80 -4.38 -4.14
N LEU A 149 -15.00 -4.05 -2.87
CA LEU A 149 -14.41 -4.84 -1.80
C LEU A 149 -15.07 -6.23 -1.71
N PRO A 150 -14.27 -7.29 -1.49
CA PRO A 150 -14.82 -8.61 -1.18
C PRO A 150 -15.70 -8.55 0.07
N LYS A 151 -16.79 -9.33 0.09
CA LYS A 151 -17.70 -9.42 1.25
C LYS A 151 -16.99 -9.88 2.54
N THR A 152 -15.85 -10.56 2.40
CA THR A 152 -14.99 -11.01 3.51
C THR A 152 -14.21 -9.86 4.18
N ILE A 153 -14.09 -8.71 3.51
CA ILE A 153 -13.32 -7.54 3.96
C ILE A 153 -14.22 -6.39 4.40
N ALA A 154 -15.43 -6.29 3.86
CA ALA A 154 -16.41 -5.27 4.24
C ALA A 154 -16.99 -5.55 5.65
N ARG A 155 -16.28 -5.15 6.71
CA ARG A 155 -16.79 -5.08 8.08
C ARG A 155 -16.37 -3.77 8.74
#